data_AF-A0A5Q4EB11-F1
#
_entry.id   AF-A0A5Q4EB11-F1
#
_cell.length_a   1.000
_cell.length_b   1.000
_cell.length_c   1.000
_cell.angle_alpha   90.00
_cell.angle_beta   90.00
_cell.angle_gamma   90.00
#
_symmetry.space_group_name_H-M   'P 1'
#
loop_
_entity.id
_entity.type
_entity.pdbx_description
1 polymer ?
#
loop_
_entity_poly.entity_id
_entity_poly.type
_entity_poly.pdbx_seq_one_letter_code
_entity_poly.pdbx_strand_id
1 'polypeptide(L)'
;MKKTASLTSIIIILALTFNACNWFSSENRCEKHLDRRTMANVLTDVFLLESQISNQPGVAGIRDSVANYYAGIFNKHGITRVEFEKAFECYLLDQDNMAWVMDEVLSAISIQQSKLDEKREESE
;
A
#
# COMPACT_ATOMS: atom_id res chain seq x y z
N MET A 1 -58.39 -4.15 -22.13
CA MET A 1 -57.27 -4.28 -23.09
C MET A 1 -55.98 -4.48 -22.30
N LYS A 2 -55.47 -5.71 -22.22
CA LYS A 2 -54.24 -6.03 -21.48
C LYS A 2 -53.04 -5.72 -22.37
N LYS A 3 -52.26 -4.69 -22.04
CA LYS A 3 -50.97 -4.44 -22.69
C LYS A 3 -49.98 -5.50 -22.20
N THR A 4 -49.80 -6.55 -22.97
CA THR A 4 -48.69 -7.50 -22.78
C THR A 4 -47.42 -6.73 -23.08
N ALA A 5 -46.71 -6.28 -22.03
CA ALA A 5 -45.34 -5.83 -22.18
C ALA A 5 -44.55 -6.96 -22.85
N SER A 6 -43.98 -6.67 -24.01
CA SER A 6 -43.24 -7.65 -24.80
C SER A 6 -42.07 -8.15 -23.95
N LEU A 7 -41.96 -9.47 -23.76
CA LEU A 7 -40.87 -10.13 -23.02
C LEU A 7 -39.48 -9.64 -23.46
N THR A 8 -39.35 -9.25 -24.73
CA THR A 8 -38.15 -8.65 -25.29
C THR A 8 -37.76 -7.31 -24.64
N SER A 9 -38.73 -6.46 -24.27
CA SER A 9 -38.47 -5.17 -23.61
C SER A 9 -37.95 -5.35 -22.18
N ILE A 10 -38.39 -6.39 -21.46
CA ILE A 10 -37.91 -6.70 -20.11
C ILE A 10 -36.44 -7.17 -20.16
N ILE A 11 -36.10 -8.00 -21.15
CA ILE A 11 -34.73 -8.51 -21.34
C ILE A 11 -33.75 -7.37 -21.67
N ILE A 12 -34.16 -6.41 -22.49
CA ILE A 12 -33.33 -5.24 -22.85
C ILE A 12 -33.08 -4.36 -21.64
N ILE A 13 -34.10 -4.11 -20.80
CA ILE A 13 -33.94 -3.32 -19.57
C ILE A 13 -33.02 -4.04 -18.57
N LEU A 14 -33.13 -5.37 -18.45
CA LEU A 14 -32.25 -6.16 -17.59
C LEU A 14 -30.79 -6.13 -18.08
N ALA A 15 -30.54 -6.22 -19.38
CA ALA A 15 -29.20 -6.19 -19.94
C ALA A 15 -28.50 -4.82 -19.77
N LEU A 16 -29.28 -3.73 -19.74
CA LEU A 16 -28.76 -2.38 -19.52
C LEU A 16 -28.36 -2.13 -18.06
N THR A 17 -28.99 -2.79 -17.07
CA THR A 17 -28.61 -2.61 -15.65
C THR A 17 -27.31 -3.35 -15.29
N PHE A 18 -26.95 -4.43 -15.98
CA PHE A 18 -25.69 -5.14 -15.73
C PHE A 18 -24.44 -4.40 -16.23
N ASN A 19 -24.57 -3.53 -17.24
CA ASN A 19 -23.43 -2.78 -17.79
C ASN A 19 -23.10 -1.50 -17.00
N ALA A 20 -23.99 -1.04 -16.11
CA ALA A 20 -23.77 0.16 -15.32
C ALA A 20 -22.81 -0.05 -14.12
N CYS A 21 -22.58 -1.30 -13.70
CA CYS A 21 -21.73 -1.59 -12.52
C CYS A 21 -20.22 -1.67 -12.80
N ASN A 22 -19.78 -1.74 -14.07
CA ASN A 22 -18.35 -1.92 -14.39
C ASN A 22 -17.62 -0.62 -14.80
N TRP A 23 -18.31 0.52 -14.87
CA TRP A 23 -17.72 1.78 -15.36
C TRP A 23 -17.18 2.68 -14.25
N PHE A 24 -17.53 2.44 -12.98
CA PHE A 24 -16.94 3.18 -11.86
C PHE A 24 -15.81 2.37 -11.23
N SER A 25 -14.81 2.02 -12.04
CA SER A 25 -13.51 1.70 -11.47
C SER A 25 -12.93 3.03 -10.99
N SER A 26 -12.95 3.24 -9.68
CA SER A 26 -12.26 4.35 -9.05
C SER A 26 -10.77 4.17 -9.30
N GLU A 27 -10.30 4.65 -10.44
CA GLU A 27 -8.88 4.68 -10.75
C GLU A 27 -8.18 5.39 -9.59
N ASN A 28 -7.38 4.63 -8.84
CA ASN A 28 -6.74 5.13 -7.65
C ASN A 28 -5.73 6.20 -8.09
N ARG A 29 -6.08 7.47 -7.85
CA ARG A 29 -5.28 8.61 -8.30
C ARG A 29 -3.86 8.57 -7.75
N CYS A 30 -3.63 7.85 -6.66
CA CYS A 30 -2.32 7.72 -6.01
C CYS A 30 -1.42 6.70 -6.71
N GLU A 31 -1.99 5.68 -7.37
CA GLU A 31 -1.24 4.66 -8.12
C GLU A 31 -0.48 5.25 -9.32
N LYS A 32 -0.85 6.46 -9.75
CA LYS A 32 -0.11 7.21 -10.77
C LYS A 32 1.33 7.57 -10.33
N HIS A 33 1.56 7.71 -9.03
CA HIS A 33 2.87 8.07 -8.48
C HIS A 33 3.63 6.86 -7.96
N LEU A 34 2.94 5.98 -7.25
CA LEU A 34 3.51 4.79 -6.66
C LEU A 34 2.37 3.79 -6.47
N ASP A 35 2.53 2.56 -6.95
CA ASP A 35 1.51 1.55 -6.68
C ASP A 35 1.47 1.18 -5.20
N ARG A 36 0.31 0.72 -4.74
CA ARG A 36 0.05 0.44 -3.33
C ARG A 36 0.99 -0.63 -2.74
N ARG A 37 1.43 -1.63 -3.52
CA ARG A 37 2.35 -2.66 -3.02
C ARG A 37 3.74 -2.08 -2.82
N THR A 38 4.22 -1.27 -3.77
CA THR A 38 5.47 -0.55 -3.61
C THR A 38 5.40 0.40 -2.41
N MET A 39 4.27 1.08 -2.17
CA MET A 39 4.08 1.92 -0.98
C MET A 39 4.24 1.11 0.31
N ALA A 40 3.55 -0.03 0.39
CA ALA A 40 3.63 -0.90 1.56
C ALA A 40 5.08 -1.37 1.81
N ASN A 41 5.77 -1.86 0.77
CA ASN A 41 7.16 -2.33 0.90
C ASN A 41 8.13 -1.22 1.34
N VAL A 42 7.99 0.00 0.79
CA VAL A 42 8.80 1.16 1.18
C VAL A 42 8.53 1.52 2.63
N LEU A 43 7.26 1.60 3.04
CA LEU A 43 6.89 1.94 4.41
C LEU A 43 7.32 0.87 5.42
N THR A 44 7.28 -0.41 5.06
CA THR A 44 7.84 -1.49 5.90
C THR A 44 9.32 -1.23 6.20
N ASP A 45 10.13 -0.95 5.18
CA ASP A 45 11.56 -0.68 5.37
C ASP A 45 11.78 0.61 6.19
N VAL A 46 10.98 1.66 5.94
CA VAL A 46 11.03 2.90 6.70
C VAL A 46 10.73 2.66 8.19
N PHE A 47 9.68 1.91 8.51
CA PHE A 47 9.34 1.61 9.91
C PHE A 47 10.39 0.75 10.61
N LEU A 48 11.01 -0.20 9.90
CA LEU A 48 12.11 -0.99 10.45
C LEU A 48 13.34 -0.12 10.74
N LEU A 49 13.69 0.79 9.82
CA LEU A 49 14.76 1.76 10.02
C LEU A 49 14.47 2.67 11.23
N GLU A 50 13.27 3.23 11.30
CA GLU A 50 12.85 4.11 12.39
C GLU A 50 12.85 3.38 13.74
N SER A 51 12.39 2.13 13.77
CA SER A 51 12.49 1.27 14.96
C SER A 51 13.95 1.09 15.40
N GLN A 52 14.86 0.83 14.46
CA GLN A 52 16.29 0.70 14.77
C GLN A 52 16.89 2.00 15.32
N ILE A 53 16.57 3.14 14.69
CA ILE A 53 17.03 4.46 15.13
C ILE A 53 16.49 4.79 16.53
N SER A 54 15.20 4.56 16.76
CA SER A 54 14.53 4.82 18.04
C SER A 54 15.09 3.99 19.19
N ASN A 55 15.48 2.75 18.92
CA ASN A 55 16.09 1.85 19.90
C ASN A 55 17.59 2.11 20.16
N GLN A 56 18.23 3.03 19.42
CA GLN A 56 19.65 3.38 19.58
C GLN A 56 19.89 4.89 19.75
N PRO A 57 19.26 5.56 20.74
CA PRO A 57 19.24 7.02 20.84
C PRO A 57 20.60 7.67 21.18
N GLY A 58 21.64 6.88 21.49
CA GLY A 58 22.96 7.37 21.93
C GLY A 58 24.12 7.18 20.95
N VAL A 59 23.89 6.59 19.78
CA VAL A 59 24.97 6.34 18.80
C VAL A 59 25.20 7.60 17.97
N ALA A 60 26.24 8.36 18.34
CA ALA A 60 26.71 9.51 17.56
C ALA A 60 27.00 9.08 16.11
N GLY A 61 26.45 9.80 15.13
CA GLY A 61 26.61 9.52 13.70
C GLY A 61 25.39 8.88 13.01
N ILE A 62 24.49 8.20 13.74
CA ILE A 62 23.24 7.69 13.14
C ILE A 62 22.34 8.87 12.73
N ARG A 63 22.16 9.84 13.64
CA ARG A 63 21.32 11.03 13.40
C ARG A 63 21.77 11.88 12.21
N ASP A 64 23.08 12.00 12.02
CA ASP A 64 23.67 12.78 10.91
C ASP A 64 23.57 12.04 9.56
N SER A 65 23.31 10.73 9.60
CA SER A 65 23.23 9.85 8.42
C SER A 65 21.81 9.43 8.06
N VAL A 66 20.78 9.87 8.81
CA VAL A 66 19.37 9.49 8.59
C VAL A 66 18.93 9.72 7.15
N ALA A 67 19.27 10.87 6.58
CA ALA A 67 18.97 11.18 5.17
C ALA A 67 19.57 10.17 4.18
N ASN A 68 20.78 9.65 4.46
CA ASN A 68 21.42 8.64 3.62
C ASN A 68 20.74 7.28 3.75
N TYR A 69 20.26 6.91 4.94
CA TYR A 69 19.50 5.66 5.13
C TYR A 69 18.19 5.69 4.35
N TYR A 70 17.44 6.79 4.44
CA TYR A 70 16.24 6.99 3.62
C TYR A 70 16.53 6.94 2.12
N ALA A 71 17.60 7.61 1.67
CA ALA A 71 18.02 7.53 0.27
C ALA A 71 18.35 6.09 -0.16
N GLY A 72 18.96 5.30 0.73
CA GLY A 72 19.21 3.87 0.52
C GLY A 72 17.92 3.07 0.34
N ILE A 73 16.91 3.32 1.18
CA ILE A 73 15.58 2.68 1.05
C ILE A 73 14.93 3.06 -0.28
N PHE A 74 14.90 4.33 -0.63
CA PHE A 74 14.28 4.77 -1.89
C PHE A 74 14.99 4.18 -3.11
N ASN A 75 16.33 4.12 -3.08
CA ASN A 75 17.12 3.48 -4.13
C ASN A 75 16.82 1.96 -4.23
N LYS A 76 16.70 1.25 -3.09
CA LYS A 76 16.34 -0.18 -3.05
C LYS A 76 15.01 -0.45 -3.77
N HIS A 77 14.05 0.47 -3.67
CA HIS A 77 12.74 0.35 -4.32
C HIS A 77 12.66 1.01 -5.70
N GLY A 78 13.76 1.60 -6.18
CA GLY A 78 13.81 2.24 -7.50
C GLY A 78 13.01 3.55 -7.59
N ILE A 79 12.86 4.27 -6.47
CA ILE A 79 12.06 5.49 -6.40
C ILE A 79 12.87 6.67 -5.89
N THR A 80 12.39 7.87 -6.17
CA THR A 80 12.92 9.11 -5.63
C THR A 80 12.16 9.53 -4.37
N ARG A 81 12.82 10.36 -3.54
CA ARG A 81 12.17 11.00 -2.39
C ARG A 81 10.91 11.77 -2.79
N VAL A 82 10.94 12.47 -3.92
CA VAL A 82 9.82 13.31 -4.39
C VAL A 82 8.63 12.44 -4.83
N GLU A 83 8.88 11.29 -5.45
CA GLU A 83 7.82 10.34 -5.81
C GLU A 83 7.18 9.75 -4.56
N PHE A 84 7.99 9.34 -3.58
CA PHE A 84 7.49 8.87 -2.29
C PHE A 84 6.63 9.92 -1.60
N GLU A 85 7.11 11.15 -1.44
CA GLU A 85 6.37 12.23 -0.74
C GLU A 85 5.03 12.51 -1.42
N LYS A 86 5.01 12.65 -2.76
CA LYS A 86 3.76 12.88 -3.51
C LYS A 86 2.78 11.73 -3.40
N ALA A 87 3.27 10.50 -3.51
CA ALA A 87 2.43 9.32 -3.36
C ALA A 87 1.88 9.24 -1.93
N PHE A 88 2.73 9.42 -0.93
CA PHE A 88 2.36 9.34 0.48
C PHE A 88 1.30 10.39 0.84
N GLU A 89 1.49 11.65 0.43
CA GLU A 89 0.48 12.71 0.59
C GLU A 89 -0.86 12.33 -0.06
N CYS A 90 -0.83 11.68 -1.23
CA CYS A 90 -2.04 11.22 -1.89
C CYS A 90 -2.73 10.09 -1.09
N TYR A 91 -1.97 9.07 -0.66
CA TYR A 91 -2.51 7.97 0.14
C TYR A 91 -3.10 8.47 1.47
N LEU A 92 -2.49 9.45 2.13
CA LEU A 92 -3.04 10.04 3.36
C LEU A 92 -4.44 10.65 3.19
N LEU A 93 -4.80 11.07 1.97
CA LEU A 93 -6.12 11.61 1.65
C LEU A 93 -7.13 10.53 1.23
N ASP A 94 -6.68 9.30 1.00
CA ASP A 94 -7.47 8.13 0.61
C ASP A 94 -7.41 7.06 1.71
N GLN A 95 -8.34 7.15 2.66
CA GLN A 95 -8.32 6.33 3.88
C GLN A 95 -8.39 4.82 3.59
N ASP A 96 -9.17 4.41 2.59
CA ASP A 96 -9.34 2.98 2.27
C ASP A 96 -8.03 2.41 1.70
N ASN A 97 -7.38 3.14 0.81
CA ASN A 97 -6.11 2.71 0.25
C ASN A 97 -4.96 2.79 1.28
N MET A 98 -4.95 3.80 2.14
CA MET A 98 -3.95 3.88 3.22
C MET A 98 -4.13 2.76 4.25
N ALA A 99 -5.37 2.42 4.61
CA ALA A 99 -5.66 1.30 5.50
C ALA A 99 -5.12 -0.01 4.90
N TRP A 100 -5.39 -0.27 3.61
CA TRP A 100 -4.84 -1.42 2.91
C TRP A 100 -3.30 -1.44 2.94
N VAL A 101 -2.66 -0.31 2.67
CA VAL A 101 -1.19 -0.19 2.72
C VAL A 101 -0.66 -0.53 4.12
N MET A 102 -1.31 -0.03 5.18
CA MET A 102 -0.89 -0.30 6.57
C MET A 102 -1.10 -1.76 6.97
N ASP A 103 -2.19 -2.40 6.54
CA ASP A 103 -2.43 -3.82 6.78
C ASP A 103 -1.33 -4.68 6.16
N GLU A 104 -0.91 -4.35 4.93
CA GLU A 104 0.21 -5.03 4.27
C GLU A 104 1.55 -4.79 5.00
N VAL A 105 1.79 -3.56 5.48
CA VAL A 105 2.98 -3.25 6.29
C VAL A 105 3.02 -4.12 7.56
N LEU A 106 1.91 -4.19 8.30
CA LEU A 106 1.81 -4.99 9.53
C LEU A 106 1.98 -6.49 9.25
N SER A 107 1.36 -6.98 8.17
CA SER A 107 1.50 -8.35 7.71
C SER A 107 2.95 -8.69 7.38
N ALA A 108 3.64 -7.82 6.62
CA ALA A 108 5.04 -8.02 6.25
C ALA A 108 5.96 -8.06 7.48
N ILE A 109 5.75 -7.18 8.46
CA ILE A 109 6.52 -7.17 9.72
C ILE A 109 6.26 -8.46 10.52
N SER A 110 5.00 -8.87 10.65
CA SER A 110 4.62 -10.11 11.35
C SER A 110 5.27 -11.35 10.74
N ILE A 111 5.27 -11.46 9.41
CA ILE A 111 5.94 -12.55 8.69
C ILE A 111 7.46 -12.54 8.95
N GLN A 112 8.08 -11.37 8.98
CA GLN A 112 9.51 -11.28 9.31
C GLN A 112 9.80 -11.71 10.74
N GLN A 113 8.95 -11.33 11.70
CA GLN A 113 9.07 -11.75 13.09
C GLN A 113 8.99 -13.28 13.22
N SER A 114 7.96 -13.91 12.62
CA SER A 114 7.82 -15.38 12.63
C SER A 114 9.06 -16.09 12.10
N LYS A 115 9.65 -15.58 11.01
CA LYS A 115 10.88 -16.14 10.43
C LYS A 115 12.10 -15.99 11.33
N LEU A 116 12.15 -14.94 12.15
CA LEU A 116 13.23 -14.76 13.11
C LEU A 116 13.07 -15.69 14.30
N ASP A 117 11.84 -15.92 14.74
CA ASP A 117 11.52 -16.83 15.85
C ASP A 117 11.82 -18.30 15.47
N GLU A 118 11.39 -18.75 14.28
CA GLU A 118 11.73 -20.08 13.75
C GLU A 118 13.25 -20.31 13.70
N LYS A 119 14.01 -19.33 13.18
CA LYS A 119 15.47 -19.42 13.11
C LYS A 119 16.14 -19.47 14.48
N ARG A 120 15.55 -18.86 15.51
CA ARG A 120 16.06 -18.92 16.88
C ARG A 120 15.87 -20.32 17.44
N GLU A 121 14.70 -20.92 17.26
CA GLU A 121 14.39 -22.28 17.73
C GLU A 121 15.27 -23.35 17.06
N GLU A 122 15.65 -23.17 15.80
CA GLU A 122 16.59 -24.07 15.10
C GLU A 122 18.05 -23.96 15.59
N SER A 123 18.39 -22.88 16.30
CA SER A 123 19.76 -22.59 16.75
C SER A 123 20.05 -22.99 18.20
N GLU A 124 19.04 -23.47 18.93
CA GLU A 124 19.09 -23.98 20.32
C GLU A 124 19.13 -25.51 20.35
#